data_AF-A0AAI9X4T1-F1
#
_entry.id   AF-A0AAI9X4T1-F1
#
_cell.length_a   1.000
_cell.length_b   1.000
_cell.length_c   1.000
_cell.angle_alpha   90.00
_cell.angle_beta   90.00
_cell.angle_gamma   90.00
#
_symmetry.space_group_name_H-M   'P 1'
#
loop_
_entity.id
_entity.type
_entity.pdbx_description
1 polymer ?
#
loop_
_entity_poly.entity_id
_entity_poly.type
_entity_poly.pdbx_seq_one_letter_code
_entity_poly.pdbx_strand_id
1 'polypeptide(L)'
;MVAKEVESTTLADPDLLEKIDRLFACNIGEYIDLPQLVVVGDQSSGKSSVLEGLTKLSFPRNSGLCTRFATQIIFQRKVNFVGREISASIILAPGLDTNKEQKLRDWNATGL
;
A
#
# COMPACT_ATOMS: atom_id res chain seq x y z
N MET A 1 10.12 42.42 10.97
CA MET A 1 9.02 41.48 10.64
C MET A 1 9.67 40.11 10.47
N VAL A 2 9.65 39.28 11.51
CA VAL A 2 10.29 37.96 11.49
C VAL A 2 9.37 37.02 10.73
N ALA A 3 9.84 36.45 9.63
CA ALA A 3 9.13 35.39 8.92
C ALA A 3 8.98 34.20 9.88
N LYS A 4 7.74 33.89 10.24
CA LYS A 4 7.42 32.73 11.07
C LYS A 4 7.68 31.48 10.23
N GLU A 5 8.61 30.65 10.67
CA GLU A 5 8.87 29.32 10.10
C GLU A 5 7.54 28.57 9.97
N VAL A 6 7.19 28.17 8.76
CA VAL A 6 6.05 27.28 8.52
C VAL A 6 6.53 25.90 8.96
N GLU A 7 6.12 25.48 10.17
CA GLU A 7 6.23 24.08 10.59
C GLU A 7 5.63 23.21 9.47
N SER A 8 6.49 22.45 8.81
CA SER A 8 6.07 21.47 7.83
C SER A 8 5.40 20.35 8.61
N THR A 9 4.08 20.44 8.78
CA THR A 9 3.27 19.42 9.41
C THR A 9 3.39 18.15 8.58
N THR A 10 4.29 17.25 8.97
CA THR A 10 4.40 15.94 8.35
C THR A 10 3.17 15.14 8.75
N LEU A 11 2.55 14.44 7.79
CA LEU A 11 1.33 13.65 8.05
C LEU A 11 1.54 12.54 9.09
N ALA A 12 2.79 12.21 9.42
CA ALA A 12 3.15 11.21 10.40
C ALA A 12 4.60 11.38 10.87
N ASP A 13 4.88 10.88 12.08
CA ASP A 13 6.22 10.72 12.64
C ASP A 13 6.93 9.52 11.99
N PRO A 14 8.10 9.71 11.34
CA PRO A 14 8.87 8.64 10.72
C PRO A 14 9.22 7.49 11.68
N ASP A 15 9.56 7.79 12.93
CA ASP A 15 10.01 6.78 13.91
C ASP A 15 8.83 5.92 14.38
N LEU A 16 7.65 6.53 14.49
CA LEU A 16 6.41 5.81 14.79
C LEU A 16 6.01 4.89 13.63
N LEU A 17 6.13 5.37 12.39
CA LEU A 17 5.82 4.56 11.22
C LEU A 17 6.74 3.35 11.08
N GLU A 18 8.04 3.50 11.38
CA GLU A 18 8.96 2.35 11.36
C GLU A 18 8.56 1.27 12.39
N LYS A 19 8.10 1.68 13.58
CA LYS A 19 7.58 0.73 14.58
C LYS A 19 6.33 0.01 14.10
N ILE A 20 5.41 0.73 13.44
CA ILE A 20 4.20 0.14 12.85
C ILE A 20 4.58 -0.85 11.75
N ASP A 21 5.53 -0.51 10.87
CA ASP A 21 6.02 -1.40 9.82
C ASP A 21 6.62 -2.69 10.39
N ARG A 22 7.41 -2.60 11.47
CA ARG A 22 7.98 -3.77 12.17
C ARG A 22 6.90 -4.66 12.77
N LEU A 23 5.83 -4.08 13.33
CA LEU A 23 4.69 -4.85 13.85
C LEU A 23 3.94 -5.57 12.71
N PHE A 24 3.70 -4.88 11.59
CA PHE A 24 3.10 -5.50 10.40
C PHE A 24 3.92 -6.68 9.87
N ALA A 25 5.25 -6.55 9.83
CA ALA A 25 6.16 -7.62 9.39
C ALA A 25 6.09 -8.88 10.27
N CYS A 26 5.68 -8.74 11.55
CA CYS A 26 5.46 -9.86 12.47
C CYS A 26 4.08 -10.53 12.32
N ASN A 27 3.27 -10.10 11.34
CA ASN A 27 1.89 -10.58 11.13
C ASN A 27 1.00 -10.44 12.38
N ILE A 28 1.28 -9.45 13.23
CA ILE A 28 0.60 -9.29 14.52
C ILE A 28 -0.79 -8.65 14.40
N GLY A 29 -1.18 -8.24 13.19
CA GLY A 29 -2.49 -7.67 12.90
C GLY A 29 -3.67 -8.60 13.21
N GLU A 30 -3.42 -9.90 13.43
CA GLU A 30 -4.42 -10.86 13.91
C GLU A 30 -4.67 -10.76 15.44
N TYR A 31 -3.77 -10.12 16.18
CA TYR A 31 -3.80 -10.02 17.64
C TYR A 31 -4.06 -8.59 18.13
N ILE A 32 -3.63 -7.58 17.38
CA ILE A 32 -3.79 -6.16 17.70
C ILE A 32 -4.19 -5.36 16.47
N ASP A 33 -5.05 -4.36 16.67
CA ASP A 33 -5.41 -3.42 15.61
C ASP A 33 -4.25 -2.46 15.34
N LEU A 34 -3.73 -2.50 14.11
CA LEU A 34 -2.72 -1.54 13.65
C LEU A 34 -3.38 -0.40 12.88
N PRO A 35 -2.83 0.83 12.90
CA PRO A 35 -3.37 1.96 12.14
C PRO A 35 -3.44 1.66 10.64
N GLN A 36 -4.60 1.87 10.02
CA GLN A 36 -4.83 1.72 8.58
C GLN A 36 -5.52 2.96 8.01
N LEU A 37 -5.19 3.30 6.76
CA LEU A 37 -5.89 4.34 6.01
C LEU A 37 -6.87 3.70 5.02
N VAL A 38 -8.16 4.01 5.16
CA VAL A 38 -9.21 3.51 4.27
C VAL A 38 -9.91 4.68 3.61
N VAL A 39 -10.11 4.60 2.29
CA VAL A 39 -10.84 5.60 1.49
C VAL A 39 -12.19 5.01 1.08
N VAL A 40 -13.29 5.58 1.60
CA VAL A 40 -14.67 5.11 1.36
C VAL A 40 -15.45 6.19 0.61
N GLY A 41 -16.28 5.78 -0.35
CA GLY A 41 -17.13 6.68 -1.13
C GLY A 41 -17.77 6.01 -2.33
N ASP A 42 -18.78 6.68 -2.91
CA ASP A 42 -19.57 6.17 -4.03
C ASP A 42 -18.72 5.91 -5.30
N GLN A 43 -19.24 5.14 -6.26
CA GLN A 43 -18.58 4.91 -7.54
C GLN A 43 -18.23 6.25 -8.20
N SER A 44 -17.01 6.34 -8.75
CA SER A 44 -16.51 7.55 -9.43
C SER A 44 -16.24 8.79 -8.55
N SER A 45 -16.38 8.71 -7.21
CA SER A 45 -16.10 9.85 -6.31
C SER A 45 -14.61 10.19 -6.10
N GLY A 46 -13.71 9.74 -6.99
CA GLY A 46 -12.29 10.11 -6.92
C GLY A 46 -11.45 9.34 -5.88
N LYS A 47 -11.91 8.21 -5.36
CA LYS A 47 -11.16 7.36 -4.40
C LYS A 47 -9.75 7.01 -4.89
N SER A 48 -9.65 6.56 -6.15
CA SER A 48 -8.35 6.27 -6.78
C SER A 48 -7.49 7.52 -6.88
N SER A 49 -8.06 8.68 -7.23
CA SER A 49 -7.34 9.96 -7.29
C SER A 49 -6.78 10.40 -5.94
N VAL A 50 -7.51 10.18 -4.84
CA VAL A 50 -7.02 10.45 -3.47
C VAL A 50 -5.86 9.54 -3.13
N LEU A 51 -5.99 8.23 -3.38
CA LEU A 51 -4.92 7.27 -3.15
C LEU A 51 -3.70 7.58 -4.02
N GLU A 52 -3.86 7.91 -5.31
CA GLU A 52 -2.77 8.36 -6.19
C GLU A 52 -2.08 9.61 -5.64
N GLY A 53 -2.85 10.58 -5.14
CA GLY A 53 -2.32 11.82 -4.58
C GLY A 53 -1.41 11.58 -3.37
N LEU A 54 -1.81 10.65 -2.49
CA LEU A 54 -1.09 10.28 -1.27
C LEU A 54 0.09 9.33 -1.55
N THR A 55 -0.11 8.31 -2.38
CA THR A 55 0.86 7.24 -2.63
C THR A 55 1.86 7.58 -3.73
N LYS A 56 1.51 8.49 -4.63
CA LYS A 56 2.20 8.72 -5.91
C LYS A 56 2.31 7.47 -6.80
N LEU A 57 1.49 6.45 -6.54
CA LEU A 57 1.31 5.30 -7.42
C LEU A 57 0.17 5.61 -8.38
N SER A 58 0.27 5.14 -9.63
CA SER A 58 -0.82 5.20 -10.59
C SER A 58 -1.84 4.10 -10.27
N PHE A 59 -3.11 4.47 -10.13
CA PHE A 59 -4.19 3.50 -10.03
C PHE A 59 -4.93 3.45 -11.37
N PRO A 60 -5.38 2.27 -11.82
CA PRO A 60 -6.16 2.19 -13.04
C PRO A 60 -7.41 3.07 -12.90
N ARG A 61 -7.69 3.85 -13.96
CA ARG A 61 -8.90 4.69 -14.11
C ARG A 61 -9.62 4.26 -15.38
N ASN A 62 -10.89 3.88 -15.28
CA ASN A 62 -11.73 3.46 -16.39
C ASN A 62 -13.18 3.89 -16.10
N SER A 63 -13.99 4.07 -17.14
CA SER A 63 -15.41 4.48 -17.02
C SER A 63 -16.29 3.39 -16.41
N GLY A 64 -15.83 2.13 -16.41
CA GLY A 64 -16.49 0.99 -15.76
C GLY A 64 -15.95 0.65 -14.36
N LEU A 65 -16.24 -0.57 -13.88
CA LEU A 65 -15.70 -1.10 -12.63
C LEU A 65 -14.17 -1.18 -12.69
N CYS A 66 -13.50 -0.33 -11.90
CA CYS A 66 -12.06 -0.15 -11.97
C CYS A 66 -11.28 -1.04 -10.98
N THR A 67 -11.81 -1.21 -9.77
CA THR A 67 -11.21 -2.04 -8.72
C THR A 67 -11.98 -3.35 -8.62
N ARG A 68 -11.50 -4.39 -9.32
CA ARG A 68 -12.13 -5.73 -9.34
C ARG A 68 -11.63 -6.65 -8.23
N PHE A 69 -10.51 -6.31 -7.61
CA PHE A 69 -9.88 -7.07 -6.53
C PHE A 69 -9.50 -6.12 -5.41
N ALA A 70 -9.54 -6.61 -4.17
CA ALA A 70 -8.97 -5.90 -3.05
C ALA A 70 -7.45 -5.78 -3.27
N THR A 71 -6.95 -4.54 -3.33
CA THR A 71 -5.52 -4.26 -3.47
C THR A 71 -5.02 -3.74 -2.13
N GLN A 72 -4.11 -4.48 -1.50
CA GLN A 72 -3.36 -4.01 -0.36
C GLN A 72 -2.06 -3.35 -0.86
N ILE A 73 -1.78 -2.15 -0.36
CA ILE A 73 -0.55 -1.43 -0.69
C ILE A 73 0.23 -1.22 0.61
N ILE A 74 1.46 -1.70 0.63
CA ILE A 74 2.35 -1.61 1.79
C ILE A 74 3.54 -0.74 1.39
N PHE A 75 3.72 0.40 2.07
CA PHE A 75 4.90 1.24 1.91
C PHE A 75 5.93 0.83 2.94
N GLN A 76 7.05 0.27 2.50
CA GLN A 76 8.17 -0.03 3.38
C GLN A 76 9.25 1.04 3.23
N ARG A 77 9.62 1.68 4.33
CA ARG A 77 10.73 2.63 4.37
C ARG A 77 12.04 1.85 4.47
N LYS A 78 12.86 1.87 3.42
CA LYS A 78 14.21 1.28 3.44
C LYS A 78 15.25 2.40 3.50
N VAL A 79 15.91 2.54 4.65
CA VAL A 79 16.88 3.63 4.95
C VAL A 79 18.10 3.63 4.03
N ASN A 80 18.44 2.48 3.43
CA ASN A 80 19.63 2.31 2.58
C ASN A 80 19.29 2.09 1.09
N PHE A 81 18.12 2.51 0.62
CA PHE A 81 17.67 2.24 -0.74
C PHE A 81 17.79 3.49 -1.63
N VAL A 82 18.52 3.38 -2.75
CA VAL A 82 18.87 4.52 -3.64
C VAL A 82 17.80 4.75 -4.74
N GLY A 83 16.62 4.15 -4.62
CA GLY A 83 15.58 4.21 -5.65
C GLY A 83 14.17 3.88 -5.16
N ARG A 84 13.23 3.67 -6.09
CA ARG A 84 11.94 3.03 -5.79
C ARG A 84 12.00 1.60 -6.31
N GLU A 85 11.58 0.64 -5.49
CA GLU A 85 11.42 -0.75 -5.89
C GLU A 85 9.94 -1.10 -5.79
N ILE A 86 9.38 -1.57 -6.90
CA ILE A 86 8.00 -2.07 -6.96
C ILE A 86 8.07 -3.59 -7.10
N SER A 87 7.39 -4.29 -6.20
CA SER A 87 7.18 -5.74 -6.27
C SER A 87 5.68 -6.03 -6.27
N ALA A 88 5.26 -7.00 -7.08
CA ALA A 88 3.87 -7.44 -7.15
C ALA A 88 3.80 -8.97 -7.00
N SER A 89 2.90 -9.44 -6.13
CA SER A 89 2.65 -10.87 -5.88
C SER A 89 1.15 -11.13 -5.75
N ILE A 90 0.75 -12.40 -5.95
CA ILE A 90 -0.65 -12.84 -5.87
C ILE A 90 -0.84 -13.60 -4.57
N ILE A 91 -1.74 -13.10 -3.70
CA ILE A 91 -2.16 -13.80 -2.48
C ILE A 91 -3.32 -14.74 -2.84
N LEU A 92 -3.17 -16.03 -2.51
CA LEU A 92 -4.11 -17.08 -2.89
C LEU A 92 -5.17 -17.31 -1.80
N ALA A 93 -6.40 -17.58 -2.23
CA ALA A 93 -7.45 -18.04 -1.34
C ALA A 93 -7.17 -19.49 -0.87
N PRO A 94 -7.54 -19.87 0.36
CA PRO A 94 -7.42 -21.24 0.83
C PRO A 94 -8.19 -22.22 -0.07
N GLY A 95 -7.60 -23.38 -0.37
CA GLY A 95 -8.28 -24.47 -1.09
C GLY A 95 -8.19 -24.46 -2.62
N LEU A 96 -7.18 -23.80 -3.20
CA LEU A 96 -6.90 -23.90 -4.65
C LEU A 96 -6.31 -25.27 -5.02
N ASP A 97 -6.49 -25.66 -6.30
CA ASP A 97 -5.77 -26.81 -6.85
C ASP A 97 -4.25 -26.56 -6.88
N THR A 98 -3.47 -27.61 -6.60
CA THR A 98 -2.01 -27.54 -6.43
C THR A 98 -1.26 -27.04 -7.67
N ASN A 99 -1.76 -27.31 -8.89
CA ASN A 99 -1.10 -26.89 -10.12
C ASN A 99 -1.27 -25.39 -10.38
N LYS A 100 -2.46 -24.84 -10.12
CA LYS A 100 -2.71 -23.39 -10.20
C LYS A 100 -2.01 -22.64 -9.08
N GLU A 101 -1.94 -23.24 -7.88
CA GLU A 101 -1.24 -22.66 -6.74
C GLU A 101 0.23 -22.40 -7.05
N GLN A 102 0.94 -23.43 -7.55
CA GLN A 102 2.35 -23.33 -7.91
C GLN A 102 2.59 -22.21 -8.94
N LYS A 103 1.82 -22.21 -10.03
CA LYS A 103 1.95 -21.24 -11.11
C LYS A 103 1.76 -19.78 -10.64
N LEU A 104 0.87 -19.56 -9.69
CA LEU A 104 0.59 -18.22 -9.16
C LEU A 104 1.62 -17.78 -8.11
N ARG A 105 2.21 -18.71 -7.36
CA ARG A 105 3.33 -18.43 -6.45
C ARG A 105 4.60 -18.09 -7.20
N ASP A 106 4.83 -18.73 -8.33
CA ASP A 106 5.99 -18.49 -9.19
C ASP A 106 5.89 -17.18 -9.98
N TRP A 107 4.70 -16.57 -10.03
CA TRP A 107 4.51 -15.27 -10.67
C TRP A 107 5.05 -14.15 -9.78
N ASN A 108 6.00 -13.41 -10.30
CA ASN A 108 6.51 -12.18 -9.69
C ASN A 108 6.84 -11.18 -10.80
N ALA A 109 6.51 -9.91 -10.59
CA ALA A 109 6.94 -8.81 -11.44
C ALA A 109 7.87 -7.89 -10.65
N THR A 110 9.12 -7.78 -11.09
CA THR A 110 10.16 -6.91 -10.52
C THR A 110 10.59 -5.87 -11.54
N GLY A 111 10.88 -4.64 -11.09
CA GLY A 111 11.42 -3.57 -11.94
C GLY A 111 10.38 -2.80 -12.77
N LEU A 112 9.14 -2.74 -12.28
CA LEU A 112 8.06 -1.89 -12.82
C LEU A 112 8.29 -0.40 -12.53
#